data_AF-A0A1E7HYK8-F1
#
_entry.id   AF-A0A1E7HYK8-F1
#
_cell.length_a   1.000
_cell.length_b   1.000
_cell.length_c   1.000
_cell.angle_alpha   90.00
_cell.angle_beta   90.00
_cell.angle_gamma   90.00
#
_symmetry.space_group_name_H-M   'P 1'
#
loop_
_entity.id
_entity.type
_entity.pdbx_description
1 polymer ?
#
loop_
_entity_poly.entity_id
_entity_poly.type
_entity_poly.pdbx_seq_one_letter_code
_entity_poly.pdbx_strand_id
1 'polypeptide(L)'
;MSDENKNEGGGEEKNYLGTWKTEEDAVEGLKNLQGKLSEQGSETGTLRKQVEDGQLLMEEMQTQLQAAESAGEKKASDREAEGVASEQAKINKAIADLDPVDEGYSAKLTSLIGKSNKLAARGQHDRTLAAATEAFKKELDDRDVKSAHKSFNDANADFKTPEMQSRIREYMGKDTTGMSDPLVAFREIQRDDAMTESKRLTDENAELTERLNLKEGAGKTGTVITKAQGTSEPGKTQPKTHGAERNQGMMDVLSKMKG
;
A
#
# COMPACT_ATOMS: atom_id res chain seq x y z
N MET A 1 -40.31 25.94 20.56
CA MET A 1 -41.22 24.98 19.93
C MET A 1 -41.42 25.48 18.51
N SER A 2 -40.91 24.84 17.46
CA SER A 2 -40.43 23.47 17.33
C SER A 2 -39.39 23.40 16.22
N ASP A 3 -38.39 22.54 16.45
CA ASP A 3 -37.51 21.99 15.44
C ASP A 3 -38.30 21.37 14.29
N GLU A 4 -37.88 21.62 13.05
CA GLU A 4 -38.03 20.65 11.97
C GLU A 4 -36.82 20.76 11.04
N ASN A 5 -35.80 20.00 11.43
CA ASN A 5 -34.62 19.70 10.63
C ASN A 5 -35.00 18.62 9.61
N LYS A 6 -35.24 18.99 8.35
CA LYS A 6 -35.31 18.03 7.23
C LYS A 6 -34.01 18.07 6.45
N ASN A 7 -33.11 17.19 6.83
CA ASN A 7 -31.92 16.81 6.07
C ASN A 7 -32.38 15.86 4.93
N GLU A 8 -32.73 16.43 3.78
CA GLU A 8 -32.85 15.67 2.52
C GLU A 8 -31.45 15.52 1.92
N GLY A 9 -30.85 14.36 2.13
CA GLY A 9 -29.50 14.05 1.65
C GLY A 9 -29.27 12.55 1.49
N GLY A 10 -30.27 11.83 0.97
CA GLY A 10 -30.10 10.47 0.47
C GLY A 10 -29.91 10.52 -1.03
N GLY A 11 -28.66 10.54 -1.49
CA GLY A 11 -28.34 10.40 -2.91
C GLY A 11 -28.72 9.00 -3.36
N GLU A 12 -29.80 8.88 -4.13
CA GLU A 12 -30.13 7.67 -4.87
C GLU A 12 -28.97 7.35 -5.82
N GLU A 13 -28.27 6.25 -5.56
CA GLU A 13 -27.40 5.63 -6.56
C GLU A 13 -28.27 5.24 -7.75
N LYS A 14 -28.25 6.09 -8.80
CA LYS A 14 -28.96 5.83 -10.04
C LYS A 14 -28.48 4.49 -10.59
N ASN A 15 -29.39 3.51 -10.63
CA ASN A 15 -29.14 2.18 -11.14
C ASN A 15 -28.73 2.27 -12.62
N TYR A 16 -27.42 2.13 -12.90
CA TYR A 16 -26.81 2.39 -14.21
C TYR A 16 -27.35 1.51 -15.35
N LEU A 17 -27.95 0.37 -15.00
CA LEU A 17 -28.48 -0.61 -15.93
C LEU A 17 -29.91 -0.29 -16.39
N GLY A 18 -30.60 0.67 -15.75
CA GLY A 18 -32.02 0.92 -15.99
C GLY A 18 -32.91 -0.28 -15.59
N THR A 19 -34.17 -0.29 -16.04
CA THR A 19 -35.10 -1.40 -15.85
C THR A 19 -35.16 -2.30 -17.08
N TRP A 20 -34.94 -3.61 -16.95
CA TRP A 20 -35.01 -4.55 -18.09
C TRP A 20 -36.44 -4.91 -18.53
N LYS A 21 -37.41 -4.03 -18.31
CA LYS A 21 -38.83 -4.35 -18.47
C LYS A 21 -39.32 -4.17 -19.91
N THR A 22 -38.65 -3.32 -20.69
CA THR A 22 -38.97 -3.04 -22.09
C THR A 22 -37.71 -3.13 -22.95
N GLU A 23 -37.89 -3.32 -24.26
CA GLU A 23 -36.79 -3.43 -25.22
C GLU A 23 -36.05 -2.08 -25.37
N GLU A 24 -36.78 -0.95 -25.29
CA GLU A 24 -36.16 0.38 -25.27
C GLU A 24 -35.30 0.62 -24.02
N ASP A 25 -35.77 0.23 -22.83
CA ASP A 25 -35.00 0.40 -21.59
C ASP A 25 -33.72 -0.46 -21.59
N ALA A 26 -33.79 -1.65 -22.19
CA ALA A 26 -32.63 -2.53 -22.34
C ALA A 26 -31.57 -1.94 -23.27
N VAL A 27 -31.99 -1.29 -24.37
CA VAL A 27 -31.09 -0.61 -25.31
C VAL A 27 -30.43 0.61 -24.66
N GLU A 28 -31.18 1.37 -23.87
CA GLU A 28 -30.65 2.52 -23.14
C GLU A 28 -29.66 2.10 -22.03
N GLY A 29 -29.98 1.03 -21.29
CA GLY A 29 -29.07 0.41 -20.32
C GLY A 29 -27.76 -0.07 -20.95
N LEU A 30 -27.83 -0.69 -22.14
CA LEU A 30 -26.65 -1.18 -22.86
C LEU A 30 -25.77 -0.02 -23.36
N LYS A 31 -26.38 1.07 -23.82
CA LYS A 31 -25.68 2.29 -24.24
C LYS A 31 -24.96 2.97 -23.06
N ASN A 32 -25.61 3.04 -21.89
CA ASN A 32 -25.01 3.58 -20.67
C ASN A 32 -23.84 2.73 -20.18
N LEU A 33 -23.96 1.40 -20.27
CA LEU A 33 -22.89 0.47 -19.91
C LEU A 33 -21.67 0.59 -20.83
N GLN A 34 -21.91 0.74 -22.13
CA GLN A 34 -20.85 0.94 -23.11
C GLN A 34 -20.12 2.30 -22.92
N GLY A 35 -20.87 3.34 -22.54
CA GLY A 35 -20.30 4.63 -22.14
C GLY A 35 -19.37 4.49 -20.94
N LYS A 36 -19.81 3.78 -19.89
CA LYS A 36 -19.02 3.54 -18.69
C LYS A 36 -17.77 2.70 -18.90
N LEU A 37 -17.86 1.67 -19.75
CA LEU A 37 -16.70 0.87 -20.16
C LEU A 37 -15.66 1.72 -20.91
N SER A 38 -16.12 2.68 -21.73
CA SER A 38 -15.23 3.59 -22.45
C SER A 38 -14.55 4.60 -21.53
N GLU A 39 -15.28 5.13 -20.54
CA GLU A 39 -14.74 5.97 -19.46
C GLU A 39 -13.69 5.22 -18.64
N GLN A 40 -14.02 4.01 -18.17
CA GLN A 40 -13.07 3.16 -17.45
C GLN A 40 -11.84 2.82 -18.29
N GLY A 41 -11.99 2.49 -19.56
CA GLY A 41 -10.85 2.23 -20.46
C GLY A 41 -9.92 3.45 -20.60
N SER A 42 -10.50 4.65 -20.65
CA SER A 42 -9.76 5.91 -20.73
C SER A 42 -9.02 6.21 -19.42
N GLU A 43 -9.69 6.06 -18.27
CA GLU A 43 -9.09 6.22 -16.95
C GLU A 43 -7.96 5.21 -16.73
N THR A 44 -8.16 3.95 -17.10
CA THR A 44 -7.13 2.90 -16.98
C THR A 44 -5.91 3.19 -17.86
N GLY A 45 -6.11 3.73 -19.07
CA GLY A 45 -5.02 4.18 -19.93
C GLY A 45 -4.25 5.38 -19.36
N THR A 46 -4.95 6.28 -18.67
CA THR A 46 -4.35 7.45 -18.02
C THR A 46 -3.54 7.04 -16.79
N LEU A 47 -4.07 6.11 -15.98
CA LEU A 47 -3.38 5.50 -14.86
C LEU A 47 -2.12 4.73 -15.29
N ARG A 48 -2.19 4.02 -16.43
CA ARG A 48 -1.02 3.30 -16.97
C ARG A 48 0.11 4.27 -17.35
N LYS A 49 -0.22 5.39 -18.00
CA LYS A 49 0.76 6.45 -18.29
C LYS A 49 1.35 7.06 -17.03
N GLN A 50 0.53 7.35 -16.02
CA GLN A 50 1.03 7.88 -14.75
C GLN A 50 1.97 6.91 -14.02
N VAL A 51 1.71 5.60 -14.12
CA VAL A 51 2.61 4.58 -13.56
C VAL A 51 3.91 4.50 -14.35
N GLU A 52 3.87 4.53 -15.68
CA GLU A 52 5.07 4.55 -16.54
C GLU A 52 5.93 5.80 -16.28
N ASP A 53 5.30 6.99 -16.19
CA ASP A 53 5.99 8.25 -15.86
C ASP A 53 6.61 8.21 -14.46
N GLY A 54 5.90 7.63 -13.48
CA GLY A 54 6.39 7.45 -12.12
C GLY A 54 7.57 6.48 -12.03
N GLN A 55 7.58 5.42 -12.86
CA GLN A 55 8.70 4.48 -12.95
C GLN A 55 9.94 5.13 -13.55
N LEU A 56 9.79 5.91 -14.62
CA LEU A 56 10.90 6.65 -15.23
C LEU A 56 11.52 7.64 -14.25
N LEU A 57 10.70 8.36 -13.48
CA LEU A 57 11.19 9.30 -12.47
C LEU A 57 11.99 8.60 -11.35
N MET A 58 11.55 7.42 -10.90
CA MET A 58 12.29 6.63 -9.92
C MET A 58 13.61 6.11 -10.47
N GLU A 59 13.63 5.65 -11.72
CA GLU A 59 14.84 5.16 -12.39
C GLU A 59 15.88 6.28 -12.56
N GLU A 60 15.43 7.48 -12.97
CA GLU A 60 16.27 8.68 -13.08
C GLU A 60 16.84 9.11 -11.72
N MET A 61 16.00 9.10 -10.67
CA MET A 61 16.44 9.43 -9.31
C MET A 61 17.47 8.41 -8.80
N GLN A 62 17.27 7.12 -9.09
CA GLN A 62 18.20 6.05 -8.72
C GLN A 62 19.54 6.18 -9.46
N THR A 63 19.53 6.57 -10.74
CA THR A 63 20.77 6.81 -11.50
C THR A 63 21.53 8.03 -10.97
N GLN A 64 20.82 9.12 -10.61
CA GLN A 64 21.44 10.30 -10.01
C GLN A 64 22.04 10.00 -8.63
N LEU A 65 21.36 9.20 -7.80
CA LEU A 65 21.87 8.75 -6.50
C LEU A 65 23.13 7.89 -6.65
N GLN A 66 23.14 6.92 -7.57
CA GLN A 66 24.32 6.10 -7.84
C GLN A 66 25.49 6.91 -8.40
N ALA A 67 25.22 7.91 -9.25
CA ALA A 67 26.24 8.82 -9.75
C ALA A 67 26.82 9.72 -8.65
N ALA A 68 26.00 10.15 -7.70
CA ALA A 68 26.43 10.94 -6.54
C ALA A 68 27.24 10.11 -5.53
N GLU A 69 26.84 8.87 -5.25
CA GLU A 69 27.58 7.94 -4.38
C GLU A 69 28.96 7.60 -4.96
N SER A 70 29.00 7.24 -6.25
CA SER A 70 30.25 6.90 -6.93
C SER A 70 31.20 8.10 -7.15
N ALA A 71 30.68 9.33 -7.17
CA ALA A 71 31.48 10.55 -7.13
C ALA A 71 31.97 10.92 -5.72
N GLY A 72 31.20 10.58 -4.67
CA GLY A 72 31.45 10.97 -3.29
C GLY A 72 32.42 10.07 -2.52
N GLU A 73 32.45 8.76 -2.78
CA GLU A 73 33.24 7.82 -1.96
C GLU A 73 34.71 7.65 -2.41
N LYS A 74 35.05 7.87 -3.69
CA LYS A 74 36.39 7.51 -4.21
C LYS A 74 37.32 8.68 -4.54
N LYS A 75 36.86 9.93 -4.53
CA LYS A 75 37.65 11.05 -5.08
C LYS A 75 38.25 12.02 -4.07
N ALA A 76 37.73 12.14 -2.85
CA ALA A 76 38.15 13.20 -1.94
C ALA A 76 39.29 12.78 -0.98
N SER A 77 39.22 11.60 -0.37
CA SER A 77 40.19 11.17 0.65
C SER A 77 41.56 10.77 0.07
N ASP A 78 41.55 9.89 -0.93
CA ASP A 78 42.79 9.18 -1.28
C ASP A 78 43.68 9.97 -2.25
N ARG A 79 43.09 10.75 -3.17
CA ARG A 79 43.86 11.57 -4.12
C ARG A 79 44.56 12.76 -3.47
N GLU A 80 43.97 13.39 -2.45
CA GLU A 80 44.62 14.51 -1.76
C GLU A 80 45.70 14.01 -0.78
N ALA A 81 45.46 12.90 -0.08
CA ALA A 81 46.47 12.30 0.80
C ALA A 81 47.70 11.80 0.02
N GLU A 82 47.50 11.20 -1.15
CA GLU A 82 48.57 10.74 -2.04
C GLU A 82 49.32 11.90 -2.69
N GLY A 83 48.62 13.00 -3.04
CA GLY A 83 49.22 14.24 -3.53
C GLY A 83 50.11 14.95 -2.50
N VAL A 84 49.64 15.07 -1.25
CA VAL A 84 50.41 15.66 -0.13
C VAL A 84 51.67 14.83 0.17
N ALA A 85 51.55 13.50 0.20
CA ALA A 85 52.69 12.61 0.44
C ALA A 85 53.74 12.67 -0.68
N SER A 86 53.30 12.72 -1.94
CA SER A 86 54.17 12.86 -3.10
C SER A 86 54.95 14.19 -3.10
N GLU A 87 54.27 15.29 -2.80
CA GLU A 87 54.88 16.62 -2.67
C GLU A 87 55.88 16.70 -1.51
N GLN A 88 55.58 16.06 -0.37
CA GLN A 88 56.51 15.96 0.75
C GLN A 88 57.77 15.15 0.40
N ALA A 89 57.62 14.04 -0.33
CA ALA A 89 58.76 13.26 -0.80
C ALA A 89 59.67 14.07 -1.75
N LYS A 90 59.09 14.90 -2.63
CA LYS A 90 59.86 15.82 -3.51
C LYS A 90 60.62 16.87 -2.71
N ILE A 91 59.99 17.46 -1.69
CA ILE A 91 60.65 18.46 -0.81
C ILE A 91 61.78 17.82 -0.02
N ASN A 92 61.57 16.63 0.56
CA ASN A 92 62.61 15.91 1.30
C ASN A 92 63.79 15.54 0.39
N LYS A 93 63.52 15.14 -0.85
CA LYS A 93 64.57 14.91 -1.85
C LYS A 93 65.33 16.21 -2.19
N ALA A 94 64.63 17.32 -2.40
CA ALA A 94 65.26 18.62 -2.64
C ALA A 94 66.11 19.11 -1.46
N ILE A 95 65.77 18.74 -0.22
CA ILE A 95 66.59 19.00 0.97
C ILE A 95 67.85 18.11 0.97
N ALA A 96 67.73 16.84 0.58
CA ALA A 96 68.86 15.92 0.52
C ALA A 96 69.85 16.27 -0.60
N ASP A 97 69.35 16.79 -1.73
CA ASP A 97 70.15 17.20 -2.90
C ASP A 97 70.77 18.60 -2.72
N LEU A 98 70.52 19.27 -1.60
CA LEU A 98 70.97 20.64 -1.32
C LEU A 98 72.44 20.65 -0.88
N ASP A 99 73.29 21.35 -1.63
CA ASP A 99 74.73 21.41 -1.37
C ASP A 99 75.05 22.35 -0.18
N PRO A 100 75.62 21.84 0.93
CA PRO A 100 75.92 22.64 2.12
C PRO A 100 76.98 23.74 1.92
N VAL A 101 77.76 23.72 0.83
CA VAL A 101 78.73 24.79 0.50
C VAL A 101 78.18 25.85 -0.47
N ASP A 102 76.94 25.69 -0.95
CA ASP A 102 76.32 26.64 -1.88
C ASP A 102 75.97 27.98 -1.21
N GLU A 103 76.17 29.09 -1.93
CA GLU A 103 75.79 30.42 -1.45
C GLU A 103 74.26 30.51 -1.33
N GLY A 104 73.78 30.71 -0.11
CA GLY A 104 72.34 30.72 0.20
C GLY A 104 71.75 29.36 0.58
N TYR A 105 72.57 28.34 0.86
CA TYR A 105 72.13 27.05 1.42
C TYR A 105 71.13 27.21 2.59
N SER A 106 71.46 28.05 3.57
CA SER A 106 70.62 28.28 4.76
C SER A 106 69.24 28.86 4.41
N ALA A 107 69.18 29.79 3.45
CA ALA A 107 67.93 30.37 2.98
C ALA A 107 67.08 29.37 2.20
N LYS A 108 67.70 28.57 1.31
CA LYS A 108 67.04 27.51 0.54
C LYS A 108 66.49 26.40 1.46
N LEU A 109 67.29 25.96 2.43
CA LEU A 109 66.90 24.96 3.42
C LEU A 109 65.70 25.45 4.26
N THR A 110 65.76 26.68 4.79
CA THR A 110 64.68 27.25 5.60
C THR A 110 63.38 27.38 4.79
N SER A 111 63.48 27.75 3.51
CA SER A 111 62.34 27.84 2.59
C SER A 111 61.68 26.47 2.35
N LEU A 112 62.48 25.42 2.10
CA LEU A 112 61.97 24.07 1.88
C LEU A 112 61.36 23.46 3.15
N ILE A 113 61.98 23.66 4.31
CA ILE A 113 61.41 23.26 5.61
C ILE A 113 60.06 23.97 5.83
N GLY A 114 60.00 25.28 5.54
CA GLY A 114 58.75 26.05 5.64
C GLY A 114 57.64 25.53 4.72
N LYS A 115 57.99 25.11 3.50
CA LYS A 115 57.04 24.46 2.56
C LYS A 115 56.59 23.09 3.07
N SER A 116 57.50 22.28 3.60
CA SER A 116 57.18 20.97 4.18
C SER A 116 56.18 21.07 5.34
N ASN A 117 56.42 22.03 6.26
CA ASN A 117 55.55 22.26 7.41
C ASN A 117 54.15 22.75 7.00
N LYS A 118 54.07 23.64 6.00
CA LYS A 118 52.78 24.08 5.44
C LYS A 118 52.00 22.94 4.79
N LEU A 119 52.70 22.05 4.07
CA LEU A 119 52.08 20.87 3.45
C LEU A 119 51.58 19.87 4.51
N ALA A 120 52.36 19.64 5.56
CA ALA A 120 51.96 18.79 6.68
C ALA A 120 50.71 19.32 7.38
N ALA A 121 50.68 20.63 7.68
CA ALA A 121 49.55 21.28 8.31
C ALA A 121 48.27 21.20 7.45
N ARG A 122 48.41 21.41 6.13
CA ARG A 122 47.29 21.25 5.19
C ARG A 122 46.79 19.81 5.14
N GLY A 123 47.68 18.82 5.07
CA GLY A 123 47.29 17.41 5.11
C GLY A 123 46.56 17.01 6.40
N GLN A 124 46.95 17.57 7.56
CA GLN A 124 46.23 17.36 8.82
C GLN A 124 44.85 18.03 8.83
N HIS A 125 44.77 19.25 8.30
CA HIS A 125 43.52 19.98 8.15
C HIS A 125 42.52 19.23 7.24
N ASP A 126 42.98 18.73 6.10
CA ASP A 126 42.10 18.05 5.14
C ASP A 126 41.64 16.69 5.69
N ARG A 127 42.51 15.96 6.41
CA ARG A 127 42.12 14.74 7.14
C ARG A 127 41.08 15.00 8.23
N THR A 128 41.23 16.09 8.97
CA THR A 128 40.27 16.44 10.03
C THR A 128 38.93 16.87 9.45
N LEU A 129 38.92 17.60 8.33
CA LEU A 129 37.68 17.90 7.60
C LEU A 129 37.00 16.65 7.03
N ALA A 130 37.77 15.72 6.46
CA ALA A 130 37.24 14.46 5.97
C ALA A 130 36.58 13.64 7.10
N ALA A 131 37.27 13.48 8.23
CA ALA A 131 36.75 12.78 9.40
C ALA A 131 35.50 13.48 9.98
N ALA A 132 35.49 14.81 10.04
CA ALA A 132 34.32 15.57 10.48
C ALA A 132 33.13 15.37 9.52
N THR A 133 33.38 15.37 8.22
CA THR A 133 32.35 15.15 7.19
C THR A 133 31.74 13.76 7.30
N GLU A 134 32.56 12.73 7.52
CA GLU A 134 32.10 11.36 7.74
C GLU A 134 31.25 11.25 9.03
N ALA A 135 31.69 11.89 10.12
CA ALA A 135 30.93 11.95 11.36
C ALA A 135 29.57 12.67 11.17
N PHE A 136 29.54 13.76 10.41
CA PHE A 136 28.30 14.46 10.08
C PHE A 136 27.34 13.62 9.24
N LYS A 137 27.85 12.90 8.23
CA LYS A 137 27.03 11.99 7.42
C LYS A 137 26.43 10.90 8.29
N LYS A 138 27.24 10.28 9.15
CA LYS A 138 26.76 9.25 10.06
C LYS A 138 25.66 9.76 11.01
N GLU A 139 25.83 10.97 11.56
CA GLU A 139 24.80 11.57 12.42
C GLU A 139 23.51 11.87 11.67
N LEU A 140 23.60 12.31 10.40
CA LEU A 140 22.43 12.50 9.54
C LEU A 140 21.73 11.18 9.26
N ASP A 141 22.48 10.14 8.88
CA ASP A 141 21.93 8.81 8.62
C ASP A 141 21.24 8.24 9.87
N ASP A 142 21.91 8.31 11.03
CA ASP A 142 21.35 7.86 12.31
C ASP A 142 20.08 8.64 12.69
N ARG A 143 20.06 9.95 12.43
CA ARG A 143 18.87 10.79 12.67
C ARG A 143 17.73 10.39 11.75
N ASP A 144 18.01 10.17 10.47
CA ASP A 144 17.00 9.85 9.47
C ASP A 144 16.42 8.45 9.72
N VAL A 145 17.25 7.47 10.09
CA VAL A 145 16.83 6.14 10.56
C VAL A 145 15.92 6.24 11.79
N LYS A 146 16.32 7.02 12.81
CA LYS A 146 15.48 7.24 14.01
C LYS A 146 14.14 7.89 13.66
N SER A 147 14.15 8.87 12.74
CA SER A 147 12.94 9.55 12.27
C SER A 147 12.00 8.59 11.53
N ALA A 148 12.55 7.73 10.67
CA ALA A 148 11.79 6.70 9.96
C ALA A 148 11.18 5.69 10.93
N HIS A 149 11.95 5.18 11.90
CA HIS A 149 11.43 4.30 12.94
C HIS A 149 10.34 4.96 13.76
N LYS A 150 10.50 6.23 14.12
CA LYS A 150 9.48 6.97 14.86
C LYS A 150 8.19 7.08 14.04
N SER A 151 8.30 7.53 12.79
CA SER A 151 7.15 7.69 11.88
C SER A 151 6.43 6.35 11.65
N PHE A 152 7.17 5.25 11.48
CA PHE A 152 6.60 3.92 11.36
C PHE A 152 5.81 3.51 12.61
N ASN A 153 6.41 3.69 13.80
CA ASN A 153 5.76 3.33 15.06
C ASN A 153 4.55 4.22 15.38
N ASP A 154 4.60 5.50 15.01
CA ASP A 154 3.49 6.43 15.20
C ASP A 154 2.31 6.05 14.28
N ALA A 155 2.59 5.59 13.05
CA ALA A 155 1.58 5.09 12.12
C ALA A 155 1.07 3.67 12.47
N ASN A 156 1.87 2.87 13.17
CA ASN A 156 1.58 1.47 13.51
C ASN A 156 1.78 1.25 15.02
N ALA A 157 0.93 1.85 15.83
CA ALA A 157 1.04 1.78 17.29
C ALA A 157 0.90 0.34 17.83
N ASP A 158 0.16 -0.49 17.09
CA ASP A 158 -0.05 -1.92 17.33
C ASP A 158 1.23 -2.74 17.16
N PHE A 159 2.18 -2.31 16.33
CA PHE A 159 3.45 -3.02 16.12
C PHE A 159 4.19 -3.29 17.43
N LYS A 160 4.21 -2.33 18.36
CA LYS A 160 4.94 -2.43 19.65
C LYS A 160 4.17 -3.15 20.74
N THR A 161 2.91 -3.52 20.50
CA THR A 161 2.10 -4.17 21.53
C THR A 161 2.67 -5.55 21.87
N PRO A 162 2.63 -6.00 23.14
CA PRO A 162 3.14 -7.32 23.51
C PRO A 162 2.46 -8.45 22.75
N GLU A 163 1.17 -8.31 22.46
CA GLU A 163 0.37 -9.27 21.69
C GLU A 163 0.87 -9.38 20.26
N MET A 164 1.01 -8.26 19.54
CA MET A 164 1.52 -8.26 18.17
C MET A 164 2.96 -8.76 18.09
N GLN A 165 3.81 -8.38 19.04
CA GLN A 165 5.19 -8.89 19.13
C GLN A 165 5.24 -10.39 19.42
N SER A 166 4.25 -10.97 20.09
CA SER A 166 4.13 -12.42 20.23
C SER A 166 3.76 -13.08 18.90
N ARG A 167 2.78 -12.51 18.19
CA ARG A 167 2.34 -13.02 16.88
C ARG A 167 3.44 -12.93 15.83
N ILE A 168 4.19 -11.82 15.79
CA ILE A 168 5.35 -11.64 14.92
C ILE A 168 6.40 -12.74 15.18
N ARG A 169 6.74 -12.99 16.45
CA ARG A 169 7.71 -14.05 16.82
C ARG A 169 7.21 -15.44 16.43
N GLU A 170 5.93 -15.70 16.61
CA GLU A 170 5.33 -16.97 16.20
C GLU A 170 5.36 -17.13 14.68
N TYR A 171 5.04 -16.07 13.93
CA TYR A 171 5.09 -16.05 12.47
C TYR A 171 6.50 -16.32 11.95
N MET A 172 7.49 -15.60 12.50
CA MET A 172 8.90 -15.83 12.17
C MET A 172 9.39 -17.24 12.58
N GLY A 173 8.88 -17.79 13.68
CA GLY A 173 9.20 -19.15 14.11
C GLY A 173 8.63 -20.24 13.19
N LYS A 174 7.56 -19.92 12.45
CA LYS A 174 6.97 -20.80 11.43
C LYS A 174 7.64 -20.65 10.06
N ASP A 175 8.35 -19.55 9.82
CA ASP A 175 9.09 -19.33 8.59
C ASP A 175 10.38 -20.17 8.56
N THR A 176 10.36 -21.24 7.76
CA THR A 176 11.52 -22.11 7.55
C THR A 176 12.57 -21.51 6.62
N THR A 177 12.25 -20.45 5.89
CA THR A 177 13.16 -19.82 4.92
C THR A 177 14.10 -18.80 5.56
N GLY A 178 13.78 -18.33 6.77
CA GLY A 178 14.56 -17.33 7.49
C GLY A 178 14.59 -15.96 6.80
N MET A 179 13.68 -15.72 5.86
CA MET A 179 13.60 -14.47 5.09
C MET A 179 12.62 -13.46 5.72
N SER A 180 11.83 -13.87 6.70
CA SER A 180 10.87 -12.99 7.38
C SER A 180 11.55 -12.12 8.43
N ASP A 181 11.56 -10.80 8.20
CA ASP A 181 11.86 -9.78 9.20
C ASP A 181 10.60 -9.47 10.04
N PRO A 182 10.72 -9.07 11.33
CA PRO A 182 9.61 -8.55 12.12
C PRO A 182 8.65 -7.59 11.42
N LEU A 183 9.14 -6.69 10.56
CA LEU A 183 8.32 -5.74 9.80
C LEU A 183 7.51 -6.43 8.70
N VAL A 184 8.12 -7.41 8.02
CA VAL A 184 7.45 -8.21 6.99
C VAL A 184 6.37 -9.06 7.64
N ALA A 185 6.73 -9.79 8.71
CA ALA A 185 5.80 -10.60 9.48
C ALA A 185 4.61 -9.77 9.99
N PHE A 186 4.85 -8.56 10.49
CA PHE A 186 3.79 -7.66 10.93
C PHE A 186 2.80 -7.29 9.81
N ARG A 187 3.31 -6.92 8.63
CA ARG A 187 2.45 -6.57 7.49
C ARG A 187 1.65 -7.78 6.99
N GLU A 188 2.25 -8.96 7.00
CA GLU A 188 1.56 -10.19 6.61
C GLU A 188 0.47 -10.56 7.61
N ILE A 189 0.72 -10.41 8.91
CA ILE A 189 -0.29 -10.57 9.95
C ILE A 189 -1.45 -9.59 9.74
N GLN A 190 -1.17 -8.31 9.53
CA GLN A 190 -2.22 -7.31 9.27
C GLN A 190 -3.04 -7.62 8.02
N ARG A 191 -2.38 -8.06 6.94
CA ARG A 191 -3.05 -8.49 5.71
C ARG A 191 -3.98 -9.68 5.97
N ASP A 192 -3.50 -10.68 6.70
CA ASP A 192 -4.25 -11.91 6.97
C ASP A 192 -5.44 -11.63 7.91
N ASP A 193 -5.28 -10.71 8.88
CA ASP A 193 -6.36 -10.23 9.74
C ASP A 193 -7.42 -9.47 8.92
N ALA A 194 -7.01 -8.56 8.04
CA ALA A 194 -7.93 -7.83 7.16
C ALA A 194 -8.69 -8.77 6.20
N MET A 195 -8.03 -9.81 5.69
CA MET A 195 -8.65 -10.83 4.85
C MET A 195 -9.68 -11.65 5.62
N THR A 196 -9.37 -12.04 6.86
CA THR A 196 -10.30 -12.76 7.73
C THR A 196 -11.53 -11.92 8.05
N GLU A 197 -11.31 -10.65 8.39
CA GLU A 197 -12.40 -9.74 8.74
C GLU A 197 -13.28 -9.41 7.54
N SER A 198 -12.68 -9.22 6.36
CA SER A 198 -13.42 -9.03 5.11
C SER A 198 -14.32 -10.23 4.82
N LYS A 199 -13.80 -11.46 4.96
CA LYS A 199 -14.61 -12.69 4.80
C LYS A 199 -15.76 -12.76 5.80
N ARG A 200 -15.49 -12.44 7.08
CA ARG A 200 -16.53 -12.40 8.12
C ARG A 200 -17.64 -11.41 7.75
N LEU A 201 -17.27 -10.20 7.31
CA LEU A 201 -18.24 -9.19 6.89
C LEU A 201 -19.00 -9.59 5.62
N THR A 202 -18.37 -10.28 4.66
CA THR A 202 -19.09 -10.80 3.49
C THR A 202 -20.10 -11.87 3.87
N ASP A 203 -19.74 -12.78 4.79
CA ASP A 203 -20.64 -13.83 5.26
C ASP A 203 -21.81 -13.24 6.06
N GLU A 204 -21.54 -12.26 6.94
CA GLU A 204 -22.58 -11.54 7.68
C GLU A 204 -23.53 -10.77 6.76
N ASN A 205 -23.00 -10.10 5.73
CA ASN A 205 -23.84 -9.40 4.74
C ASN A 205 -24.68 -10.38 3.90
N ALA A 206 -24.14 -11.55 3.57
CA ALA A 206 -24.88 -12.60 2.87
C ALA A 206 -26.05 -13.11 3.74
N GLU A 207 -25.80 -13.38 5.03
CA GLU A 207 -26.83 -13.82 5.98
C GLU A 207 -27.90 -12.74 6.20
N LEU A 208 -27.49 -11.47 6.33
CA LEU A 208 -28.42 -10.35 6.45
C LEU A 208 -29.29 -10.20 5.19
N THR A 209 -28.70 -10.36 4.01
CA THR A 209 -29.43 -10.31 2.74
C THR A 209 -30.44 -11.45 2.64
N GLU A 210 -30.07 -12.67 3.06
CA GLU A 210 -30.99 -13.81 3.11
C GLU A 210 -32.15 -13.56 4.07
N ARG A 211 -31.87 -13.03 5.27
CA ARG A 211 -32.90 -12.66 6.26
C ARG A 211 -33.84 -11.57 5.74
N LEU A 212 -33.32 -10.57 5.03
CA LEU A 212 -34.14 -9.53 4.39
C LEU A 212 -35.04 -10.12 3.31
N ASN A 213 -34.49 -10.98 2.44
CA ASN A 213 -35.27 -11.65 1.39
C ASN A 213 -36.37 -12.56 1.97
N LEU A 214 -36.10 -13.28 3.07
CA LEU A 214 -37.09 -14.07 3.80
C LEU A 214 -38.19 -13.18 4.40
N LYS A 215 -37.83 -12.02 4.95
CA LYS A 215 -38.78 -11.06 5.52
C LYS A 215 -39.65 -10.40 4.43
N GLU A 216 -39.08 -10.08 3.27
CA GLU A 216 -39.85 -9.61 2.11
C GLU A 216 -40.78 -10.70 1.57
N GLY A 217 -40.32 -11.95 1.51
CA GLY A 217 -41.13 -13.12 1.16
C GLY A 217 -42.30 -13.31 2.14
N ALA A 218 -42.05 -13.14 3.44
CA ALA A 218 -43.09 -13.18 4.48
C ALA A 218 -44.09 -12.02 4.35
N GLY A 219 -43.62 -10.81 4.01
CA GLY A 219 -44.48 -9.66 3.72
C GLY A 219 -45.37 -9.85 2.49
N LYS A 220 -44.83 -10.45 1.42
CA LYS A 220 -45.58 -10.76 0.19
C LYS A 220 -46.61 -11.88 0.39
N THR A 221 -46.28 -12.90 1.18
CA THR A 221 -47.17 -14.03 1.50
C THR A 221 -48.17 -13.73 2.62
N GLY A 222 -47.92 -12.71 3.44
CA GLY A 222 -48.80 -12.23 4.50
C GLY A 222 -49.97 -11.34 4.04
N THR A 223 -50.14 -11.10 2.73
CA THR A 223 -51.30 -10.37 2.21
C THR A 223 -52.54 -11.24 2.32
N VAL A 224 -53.19 -11.24 3.48
CA VAL A 224 -54.55 -11.73 3.66
C VAL A 224 -55.44 -10.89 2.74
N ILE A 225 -55.96 -11.50 1.68
CA ILE A 225 -57.02 -10.92 0.85
C ILE A 225 -58.24 -10.73 1.76
N THR A 226 -58.36 -9.53 2.33
CA THR A 226 -59.54 -9.09 3.05
C THR A 226 -60.55 -8.61 2.01
N LYS A 227 -61.66 -9.36 1.94
CA LYS A 227 -62.89 -9.11 1.19
C LYS A 227 -63.19 -7.61 0.97
N ALA A 228 -63.21 -7.18 -0.30
CA ALA A 228 -63.99 -6.03 -0.76
C ALA A 228 -64.41 -6.22 -2.23
N GLN A 229 -65.62 -6.75 -2.41
CA GLN A 229 -66.68 -6.23 -3.30
C GLN A 229 -66.33 -5.68 -4.71
N GLY A 230 -66.77 -6.43 -5.75
CA GLY A 230 -67.15 -5.89 -7.08
C GLY A 230 -66.21 -6.23 -8.24
N THR A 231 -66.39 -7.35 -8.94
CA THR A 231 -67.06 -7.52 -10.27
C THR A 231 -66.06 -7.72 -11.42
N SER A 232 -65.74 -8.99 -11.72
CA SER A 232 -65.70 -9.65 -13.06
C SER A 232 -64.66 -10.79 -13.14
N GLU A 233 -65.19 -12.03 -13.15
CA GLU A 233 -64.64 -13.36 -13.53
C GLU A 233 -63.21 -13.81 -13.15
N PRO A 234 -63.07 -14.76 -12.21
CA PRO A 234 -61.85 -15.54 -12.00
C PRO A 234 -61.96 -16.98 -12.54
N GLY A 235 -61.07 -17.34 -13.47
CA GLY A 235 -60.83 -18.72 -13.88
C GLY A 235 -60.27 -19.59 -12.75
N LYS A 236 -61.07 -20.57 -12.32
CA LYS A 236 -60.73 -21.85 -11.65
C LYS A 236 -59.59 -21.85 -10.62
N THR A 237 -59.88 -21.36 -9.41
CA THR A 237 -59.24 -21.86 -8.18
C THR A 237 -59.77 -23.26 -7.84
N GLN A 238 -58.87 -24.26 -7.75
CA GLN A 238 -59.24 -25.56 -7.19
C GLN A 238 -59.61 -25.41 -5.69
N PRO A 239 -60.73 -25.97 -5.21
CA PRO A 239 -61.10 -25.88 -3.80
C PRO A 239 -60.18 -26.77 -2.95
N LYS A 240 -59.60 -26.19 -1.90
CA LYS A 240 -58.86 -26.95 -0.87
C LYS A 240 -59.85 -27.77 -0.03
N THR A 241 -60.08 -29.02 -0.40
CA THR A 241 -60.85 -29.97 0.40
C THR A 241 -60.11 -30.26 1.71
N HIS A 242 -60.75 -29.98 2.84
CA HIS A 242 -60.18 -30.27 4.17
C HIS A 242 -60.79 -31.56 4.74
N GLY A 243 -59.91 -32.40 5.29
CA GLY A 243 -60.24 -33.52 6.19
C GLY A 243 -61.13 -34.62 5.61
N ALA A 244 -62.45 -34.42 5.65
CA ALA A 244 -63.43 -35.46 5.35
C ALA A 244 -63.53 -35.76 3.84
N GLU A 245 -63.55 -34.72 3.00
CA GLU A 245 -63.71 -34.86 1.55
C GLU A 245 -62.44 -35.43 0.86
N ARG A 246 -61.26 -35.11 1.40
CA ARG A 246 -59.99 -35.68 0.93
C ARG A 246 -59.90 -37.18 1.25
N ASN A 247 -60.40 -37.60 2.42
CA ASN A 247 -60.43 -39.01 2.79
C ASN A 247 -61.42 -39.80 1.93
N GLN A 248 -62.56 -39.21 1.56
CA GLN A 248 -63.52 -39.83 0.63
C GLN A 248 -62.89 -40.03 -0.76
N GLY A 249 -62.22 -39.00 -1.30
CA GLY A 249 -61.54 -39.09 -2.60
C GLY A 249 -60.37 -40.08 -2.61
N MET A 250 -59.65 -40.21 -1.49
CA MET A 250 -58.55 -41.17 -1.36
C MET A 250 -59.05 -42.62 -1.21
N MET A 251 -60.20 -42.82 -0.57
CA MET A 251 -60.88 -44.12 -0.54
C MET A 251 -61.39 -44.55 -1.93
N ASP A 252 -61.96 -43.64 -2.72
CA ASP A 252 -62.40 -43.96 -4.08
C ASP A 252 -61.24 -44.34 -5.01
N VAL A 253 -60.07 -43.74 -4.82
CA VAL A 253 -58.85 -44.10 -5.57
C VAL A 253 -58.32 -45.48 -5.14
N LEU A 254 -58.33 -45.77 -3.83
CA LEU A 254 -57.92 -47.08 -3.30
C LEU A 254 -58.87 -48.20 -3.74
N SER A 255 -60.18 -47.94 -3.81
CA SER A 255 -61.17 -48.90 -4.32
C SER A 255 -61.00 -49.18 -5.80
N LYS A 256 -60.55 -48.21 -6.60
CA LYS A 256 -60.22 -48.40 -8.02
C LYS A 256 -58.88 -49.09 -8.27
N MET A 257 -57.96 -49.06 -7.31
CA MET A 257 -56.68 -49.80 -7.39
C MET A 257 -56.78 -51.26 -6.93
N LYS A 258 -57.88 -51.66 -6.29
CA LYS A 258 -58.13 -53.03 -5.82
C LYS A 258 -59.10 -53.83 -6.72
N GLY A 259 -59.54 -53.26 -7.83
CA GLY A 259 -60.32 -53.92 -8.88
C GLY A 259 -59.44 -54.38 -10.04
#